data_AF-A0A1M5NA19-F1
#
_entry.id   AF-A0A1M5NA19-F1
#
_cell.length_a   1.000
_cell.length_b   1.000
_cell.length_c   1.000
_cell.angle_alpha   90.00
_cell.angle_beta   90.00
_cell.angle_gamma   90.00
#
_symmetry.space_group_name_H-M   'P 1'
#
loop_
_entity.id
_entity.type
_entity.pdbx_description
1 polymer ?
#
loop_
_entity_poly.entity_id
_entity_poly.type
_entity_poly.pdbx_seq_one_letter_code
_entity_poly.pdbx_strand_id
1 'polypeptide(L)'
;MNDLIYIGSVLVGATTLLIEAFRNFNSQTGNHPFSLHPILRDVEVRNLCTTGEVIAGFAFYSAMYLIVYTVVLGSAEIYQLLVSASNARNEIGATDNVLAVTDPSLLSATNYGKPIFVSALLISFLSIGAVKPIEATMRGLAHRLAGIPRGVYKVIESLRDVSYTEFIERQPGPLVMAFHEATASLFKDGQLDPRFRLIRSEYSSIEDSLATIDYLAVATNDTNRMLYFPLYQISELTSLSSKLETELAALRTAIGELATEIKASAPLSDGTPDIDTQKLWGLFSNLGGLSANTRSNTMAVFAVFFVRNNRSVFSQGNLLTRKVTGSGPARTPMEKTVRRIQERYNSEQNAFGISLFVAVIVGAILTFTLYDQWTGWKAAGNESLYSEELASAKRDFDSAKKTCTRPRADCEKAEAISRYRASQRDNLVKFAVWDTVHSGLIVLLGVFFVLIGREVRIEQQSWRTEWRFYHFPFLALLSMSFMSGLIAVFASAAVRFLQLGWDVGFRLTQTQIIDLFEQSGVFFAFQFGSGLILAFAALVIMDKHRQLRLMATIAISLLFGAIYVVYTRIVIFISYEGAASTPPGVPFSLEFRDTIMLSTVPLLFMILFAILLETTEAGDRLVEPEAAR
;
A
#
# COMPACT_ATOMS: atom_id res chain seq x y z
N MET A 1 -41.83 -8.98 11.68
CA MET A 1 -42.04 -9.43 10.28
C MET A 1 -41.59 -8.37 9.28
N ASN A 2 -41.83 -7.09 9.53
CA ASN A 2 -41.41 -5.98 8.65
C ASN A 2 -39.88 -5.88 8.46
N ASP A 3 -39.09 -6.12 9.51
CA ASP A 3 -37.62 -6.00 9.41
C ASP A 3 -36.99 -7.05 8.49
N LEU A 4 -37.55 -8.27 8.44
CA LEU A 4 -37.05 -9.33 7.55
C LEU A 4 -37.28 -9.00 6.07
N ILE A 5 -38.44 -8.42 5.76
CA ILE A 5 -38.78 -8.01 4.38
C ILE A 5 -37.89 -6.83 3.96
N TYR A 6 -37.62 -5.89 4.87
CA TYR A 6 -36.71 -4.77 4.61
C TYR A 6 -35.27 -5.24 4.42
N ILE A 7 -34.76 -6.13 5.28
CA ILE A 7 -33.44 -6.76 5.08
C ILE A 7 -33.39 -7.47 3.73
N GLY A 8 -34.45 -8.18 3.35
CA GLY A 8 -34.59 -8.81 2.03
C GLY A 8 -34.45 -7.81 0.88
N SER A 9 -35.13 -6.66 0.92
CA SER A 9 -35.02 -5.65 -0.15
C SER A 9 -33.65 -4.96 -0.19
N VAL A 10 -32.99 -4.76 0.96
CA VAL A 10 -31.60 -4.29 1.04
C VAL A 10 -30.65 -5.29 0.40
N LEU A 11 -30.80 -6.59 0.67
CA LEU A 11 -29.96 -7.63 0.07
C LEU A 11 -30.16 -7.73 -1.45
N VAL A 12 -31.39 -7.58 -1.94
CA VAL A 12 -31.67 -7.56 -3.39
C VAL A 12 -30.99 -6.35 -4.04
N GLY A 13 -31.13 -5.15 -3.47
CA GLY A 13 -30.47 -3.94 -3.99
C GLY A 13 -28.94 -3.99 -3.92
N ALA A 14 -28.37 -4.62 -2.89
CA ALA A 14 -26.94 -4.87 -2.82
C ALA A 14 -26.49 -5.86 -3.91
N THR A 15 -27.25 -6.94 -4.14
CA THR A 15 -26.91 -7.96 -5.14
C THR A 15 -26.94 -7.40 -6.56
N THR A 16 -27.93 -6.57 -6.91
CA THR A 16 -27.99 -5.92 -8.23
C THR A 16 -26.79 -5.01 -8.47
N LEU A 17 -26.35 -4.25 -7.46
CA LEU A 17 -25.13 -3.45 -7.53
C LEU A 17 -23.87 -4.30 -7.69
N LEU A 18 -23.79 -5.45 -7.03
CA LEU A 18 -22.64 -6.35 -7.18
C LEU A 18 -22.55 -6.95 -8.58
N ILE A 19 -23.68 -7.30 -9.20
CA ILE A 19 -23.73 -7.76 -10.59
C ILE A 19 -23.22 -6.67 -11.54
N GLU A 20 -23.68 -5.43 -11.35
CA GLU A 20 -23.24 -4.30 -12.17
C GLU A 20 -21.75 -3.98 -11.94
N ALA A 21 -21.30 -4.03 -10.68
CA ALA A 21 -19.90 -3.87 -10.34
C ALA A 21 -19.02 -4.94 -11.01
N PHE A 22 -19.49 -6.19 -11.08
CA PHE A 22 -18.78 -7.26 -11.77
C PHE A 22 -18.67 -7.01 -13.28
N ARG A 23 -19.74 -6.52 -13.90
CA ARG A 23 -19.74 -6.14 -15.31
C ARG A 23 -18.75 -5.00 -15.60
N ASN A 24 -18.77 -3.96 -14.77
CA ASN A 24 -17.92 -2.77 -14.96
C ASN A 24 -16.45 -3.06 -14.65
N PHE A 25 -16.14 -3.84 -13.62
CA PHE A 25 -14.79 -4.26 -13.26
C PHE A 25 -14.09 -5.00 -14.41
N ASN A 26 -14.82 -5.85 -15.14
CA ASN A 26 -14.27 -6.61 -16.27
C ASN A 26 -14.22 -5.84 -17.59
N SER A 27 -14.81 -4.65 -17.68
CA SER A 27 -14.76 -3.84 -18.89
C SER A 27 -13.34 -3.28 -19.12
N GLN A 28 -12.91 -3.15 -20.38
CA GLN A 28 -11.59 -2.61 -20.71
C GLN A 28 -11.49 -1.14 -20.27
N THR A 29 -10.47 -0.81 -19.47
CA THR A 29 -10.11 0.58 -19.17
C THR A 29 -9.45 1.17 -20.41
N GLY A 30 -10.03 2.23 -20.99
CA GLY A 30 -9.50 2.86 -22.21
C GLY A 30 -8.05 3.37 -22.11
N ASN A 31 -7.49 3.46 -20.90
CA ASN A 31 -6.06 3.72 -20.68
C ASN A 31 -5.38 2.42 -20.25
N HIS A 32 -4.53 1.86 -21.13
CA HIS A 32 -3.72 0.70 -20.78
C HIS A 32 -2.70 1.08 -19.70
N PRO A 33 -2.61 0.30 -18.59
CA PRO A 33 -1.72 0.62 -17.48
C PRO A 33 -0.21 0.41 -17.79
N PHE A 34 0.12 -0.10 -18.98
CA PHE A 34 1.48 -0.43 -19.43
C PHE A 34 2.00 0.48 -20.54
N SER A 35 1.99 1.80 -20.34
CA SER A 35 2.58 2.73 -21.30
C SER A 35 4.07 2.44 -21.54
N LEU A 36 4.77 1.94 -20.51
CA LEU A 36 6.23 1.69 -20.48
C LEU A 36 6.68 0.38 -21.14
N HIS A 37 5.78 -0.59 -21.29
CA HIS A 37 6.10 -1.89 -21.89
C HIS A 37 5.15 -2.13 -23.07
N PRO A 38 5.52 -1.67 -24.29
CA PRO A 38 4.66 -1.72 -25.46
C PRO A 38 4.11 -3.13 -25.74
N ILE A 39 4.90 -4.18 -25.47
CA ILE A 39 4.50 -5.56 -25.67
C ILE A 39 3.26 -5.97 -24.87
N LEU A 40 2.98 -5.31 -23.74
CA LEU A 40 1.83 -5.57 -22.87
C LEU A 40 0.58 -4.74 -23.22
N ARG A 41 0.67 -3.80 -24.17
CA ARG A 41 -0.45 -2.91 -24.50
C ARG A 41 -1.65 -3.64 -25.09
N ASP A 42 -1.43 -4.72 -25.82
CA ASP A 42 -2.53 -5.47 -26.46
C ASP A 42 -3.07 -6.60 -25.57
N VAL A 43 -2.57 -6.73 -24.33
CA VAL A 43 -2.95 -7.82 -23.43
C VAL A 43 -4.05 -7.35 -22.49
N GLU A 44 -5.12 -8.12 -22.42
CA GLU A 44 -6.20 -7.85 -21.49
C GLU A 44 -5.70 -7.92 -20.03
N VAL A 45 -6.18 -6.99 -19.20
CA VAL A 45 -5.74 -6.87 -17.79
C VAL A 45 -5.92 -8.18 -17.02
N ARG A 46 -6.99 -8.93 -17.31
CA ARG A 46 -7.21 -10.25 -16.70
C ARG A 46 -6.02 -11.18 -16.95
N ASN A 47 -5.39 -11.12 -18.13
CA ASN A 47 -4.28 -11.96 -18.57
C ASN A 47 -2.94 -11.65 -17.91
N LEU A 48 -2.86 -10.54 -17.18
CA LEU A 48 -1.62 -10.07 -16.56
C LEU A 48 -1.53 -10.43 -15.06
N CYS A 49 -2.57 -11.04 -14.50
CA CYS A 49 -2.73 -11.20 -13.05
C CYS A 49 -3.28 -12.58 -12.67
N THR A 50 -3.05 -12.98 -11.42
CA THR A 50 -3.59 -14.23 -10.88
C THR A 50 -5.10 -14.12 -10.66
N THR A 51 -5.80 -15.26 -10.69
CA THR A 51 -7.24 -15.29 -10.36
C THR A 51 -7.52 -14.75 -8.96
N GLY A 52 -6.61 -14.99 -8.01
CA GLY A 52 -6.71 -14.46 -6.64
C GLY A 52 -6.67 -12.93 -6.59
N GLU A 53 -5.77 -12.30 -7.36
CA GLU A 53 -5.69 -10.83 -7.47
C GLU A 53 -6.95 -10.25 -8.12
N VAL A 54 -7.48 -10.89 -9.17
CA VAL A 54 -8.73 -10.48 -9.81
C VAL A 54 -9.91 -10.53 -8.81
N ILE A 55 -10.03 -11.62 -8.04
CA ILE A 55 -11.07 -11.76 -7.01
C ILE A 55 -10.91 -10.71 -5.91
N ALA A 56 -9.69 -10.48 -5.43
CA ALA A 56 -9.42 -9.46 -4.42
C ALA A 56 -9.80 -8.05 -4.92
N GLY A 57 -9.48 -7.75 -6.18
CA GLY A 57 -9.75 -6.45 -6.79
C GLY A 57 -11.24 -6.22 -6.97
N PHE A 58 -11.94 -7.27 -7.41
CA PHE A 58 -13.39 -7.26 -7.45
C PHE A 58 -13.98 -7.05 -6.06
N ALA A 59 -13.50 -7.74 -5.03
CA ALA A 59 -13.98 -7.57 -3.65
C ALA A 59 -13.80 -6.12 -3.15
N PHE A 60 -12.65 -5.49 -3.42
CA PHE A 60 -12.43 -4.07 -3.11
C PHE A 60 -13.38 -3.15 -3.87
N TYR A 61 -13.53 -3.37 -5.18
CA TYR A 61 -14.44 -2.58 -6.02
C TYR A 61 -15.89 -2.70 -5.54
N SER A 62 -16.33 -3.93 -5.26
CA SER A 62 -17.62 -4.24 -4.64
C SER A 62 -17.81 -3.55 -3.30
N ALA A 63 -16.80 -3.57 -2.42
CA ALA A 63 -16.87 -2.90 -1.13
C ALA A 63 -17.08 -1.38 -1.29
N MET A 64 -16.41 -0.74 -2.24
CA MET A 64 -16.63 0.69 -2.52
C MET A 64 -18.08 0.96 -2.95
N TYR A 65 -18.64 0.13 -3.83
CA TYR A 65 -20.05 0.22 -4.25
C TYR A 65 -21.00 0.07 -3.06
N LEU A 66 -20.75 -0.91 -2.19
CA LEU A 66 -21.58 -1.17 -1.02
C LEU A 66 -21.48 -0.06 0.03
N ILE A 67 -20.31 0.56 0.20
CA ILE A 67 -20.14 1.73 1.07
C ILE A 67 -20.97 2.90 0.54
N VAL A 68 -20.85 3.22 -0.75
CA VAL A 68 -21.65 4.29 -1.38
C VAL A 68 -23.14 3.98 -1.24
N TYR A 69 -23.55 2.73 -1.49
CA TYR A 69 -24.92 2.28 -1.30
C TYR A 69 -25.43 2.49 0.12
N THR A 70 -24.64 2.08 1.12
CA THR A 70 -25.00 2.21 2.54
C THR A 70 -25.11 3.68 2.95
N VAL A 71 -24.19 4.53 2.47
CA VAL A 71 -24.19 5.98 2.74
C VAL A 71 -25.44 6.65 2.14
N VAL A 72 -25.76 6.36 0.88
CA VAL A 72 -26.96 6.92 0.21
C VAL A 72 -28.24 6.37 0.85
N LEU A 73 -28.26 5.10 1.25
CA LEU A 73 -29.42 4.50 1.88
C LEU A 73 -29.67 5.08 3.29
N GLY A 74 -28.59 5.31 4.05
CA GLY A 74 -28.61 5.84 5.40
C GLY A 74 -28.87 7.34 5.50
N SER A 75 -28.60 8.11 4.43
CA SER A 75 -28.80 9.57 4.42
C SER A 75 -30.05 9.98 3.61
N ALA A 76 -31.02 10.60 4.29
CA ALA A 76 -32.21 11.16 3.63
C ALA A 76 -31.86 12.35 2.73
N GLU A 77 -30.89 13.17 3.13
CA GLU A 77 -30.44 14.36 2.40
C GLU A 77 -29.68 14.00 1.12
N ILE A 78 -28.75 13.03 1.21
CA ILE A 78 -28.01 12.53 0.04
C ILE A 78 -28.98 11.86 -0.93
N TYR A 79 -29.97 11.12 -0.42
CA TYR A 79 -31.03 10.55 -1.25
C TYR A 79 -31.80 11.63 -2.01
N GLN A 80 -32.21 12.71 -1.34
CA GLN A 80 -32.90 13.83 -1.99
C GLN A 80 -32.02 14.51 -3.04
N LEU A 81 -30.75 14.79 -2.73
CA LEU A 81 -29.80 15.36 -3.68
C LEU A 81 -29.63 14.49 -4.92
N LEU A 82 -29.54 13.16 -4.73
CA LEU A 82 -29.36 12.20 -5.82
C LEU A 82 -30.62 12.10 -6.69
N VAL A 83 -31.82 12.13 -6.09
CA VAL A 83 -33.10 12.20 -6.80
C VAL A 83 -33.24 13.52 -7.56
N SER A 84 -32.93 14.65 -6.93
CA SER A 84 -32.95 15.96 -7.58
C SER A 84 -31.97 16.05 -8.75
N ALA A 85 -30.76 15.51 -8.61
CA ALA A 85 -29.78 15.43 -9.70
C ALA A 85 -30.25 14.52 -10.85
N SER A 86 -30.91 13.41 -10.53
CA SER A 86 -31.54 12.53 -11.52
C SER A 86 -32.71 13.22 -12.25
N ASN A 87 -33.54 13.96 -11.53
CA ASN A 87 -34.70 14.65 -12.10
C ASN A 87 -34.30 15.85 -12.97
N ALA A 88 -33.29 16.63 -12.55
CA ALA A 88 -32.76 17.75 -13.33
C ALA A 88 -32.21 17.31 -14.71
N ARG A 89 -31.80 16.04 -14.85
CA ARG A 89 -31.37 15.47 -16.14
C ARG A 89 -32.54 15.17 -17.06
N ASN A 90 -33.68 14.74 -16.52
CA ASN A 90 -34.86 14.42 -17.32
C ASN A 90 -35.49 15.68 -17.92
N GLU A 91 -35.25 16.85 -17.34
CA GLU A 91 -35.66 18.15 -17.91
C GLU A 91 -34.81 18.59 -19.13
N ILE A 92 -33.65 17.96 -19.37
CA ILE A 92 -32.74 18.30 -20.48
C ILE A 92 -32.99 17.39 -21.71
N GLY A 93 -33.91 16.42 -21.62
CA GLY A 93 -34.33 15.55 -22.73
C GLY A 93 -35.80 15.78 -23.12
N ALA A 94 -36.11 15.84 -24.42
CA ALA A 94 -37.45 16.05 -24.97
C ALA A 94 -38.37 14.82 -24.83
N THR A 95 -38.68 14.40 -23.61
CA THR A 95 -39.73 13.42 -23.32
C THR A 95 -40.57 13.88 -22.13
N ASP A 96 -41.70 14.51 -22.46
CA ASP A 96 -42.70 15.13 -21.56
C ASP A 96 -43.55 14.10 -20.79
N ASN A 97 -42.94 13.10 -20.15
CA ASN A 97 -43.64 12.24 -19.20
C ASN A 97 -42.65 11.64 -18.20
N VAL A 98 -42.38 12.38 -17.13
CA VAL A 98 -41.73 11.84 -15.94
C VAL A 98 -42.70 11.96 -14.77
N LEU A 99 -42.97 10.82 -14.14
CA LEU A 99 -43.58 10.70 -12.83
C LEU A 99 -42.77 11.56 -11.84
N ALA A 100 -43.22 12.79 -11.61
CA ALA A 100 -42.74 13.59 -10.51
C ALA A 100 -43.09 12.83 -9.22
N VAL A 101 -42.09 12.21 -8.60
CA VAL A 101 -42.23 11.64 -7.26
C VAL A 101 -42.29 12.82 -6.28
N THR A 102 -43.47 13.45 -6.21
CA THR A 102 -43.77 14.54 -5.28
C THR A 102 -44.25 14.05 -3.92
N ASP A 103 -44.39 12.74 -3.73
CA ASP A 103 -44.99 12.20 -2.51
C ASP A 103 -43.97 12.04 -1.37
N PRO A 104 -44.06 12.82 -0.27
CA PRO A 104 -43.18 12.70 0.89
C PRO A 104 -43.36 11.38 1.66
N SER A 105 -44.43 10.64 1.37
CA SER A 105 -44.66 9.29 1.90
C SER A 105 -43.64 8.28 1.39
N LEU A 106 -43.03 8.49 0.21
CA LEU A 106 -41.96 7.66 -0.38
C LEU A 106 -40.60 7.83 0.32
N LEU A 107 -40.41 8.91 1.07
CA LEU A 107 -39.17 9.25 1.79
C LEU A 107 -39.05 8.62 3.19
N SER A 108 -40.09 7.94 3.69
CA SER A 108 -40.01 7.28 5.00
C SER A 108 -39.01 6.11 4.97
N ALA A 109 -38.17 6.01 6.01
CA ALA A 109 -37.14 4.96 6.16
C ALA A 109 -37.71 3.53 6.17
N THR A 110 -39.03 3.38 6.34
CA THR A 110 -39.78 2.13 6.38
C THR A 110 -40.31 1.65 5.02
N ASN A 111 -40.06 2.39 3.92
CA ASN A 111 -40.51 1.96 2.59
C ASN A 111 -39.59 0.89 1.98
N TYR A 112 -40.15 -0.29 1.76
CA TYR A 112 -39.48 -1.44 1.13
C TYR A 112 -38.92 -1.14 -0.27
N GLY A 113 -39.42 -0.10 -0.96
CA GLY A 113 -38.94 0.32 -2.29
C GLY A 113 -37.65 1.14 -2.27
N LYS A 114 -37.31 1.81 -1.15
CA LYS A 114 -36.13 2.69 -1.07
C LYS A 114 -34.82 1.96 -1.40
N PRO A 115 -34.51 0.77 -0.84
CA PRO A 115 -33.26 0.07 -1.13
C PRO A 115 -33.09 -0.32 -2.60
N ILE A 116 -34.18 -0.76 -3.26
CA ILE A 116 -34.17 -1.14 -4.68
C ILE A 116 -33.99 0.11 -5.54
N PHE A 117 -34.73 1.17 -5.26
CA PHE A 117 -34.64 2.42 -6.01
C PHE A 117 -33.24 3.05 -5.90
N VAL A 118 -32.64 3.09 -4.70
CA VAL A 118 -31.26 3.57 -4.51
C VAL A 118 -30.27 2.77 -5.34
N SER A 119 -30.41 1.43 -5.38
CA SER A 119 -29.53 0.59 -6.19
C SER A 119 -29.65 0.91 -7.69
N ALA A 120 -30.87 1.04 -8.21
CA ALA A 120 -31.13 1.39 -9.59
C ALA A 120 -30.61 2.80 -9.93
N LEU A 121 -30.78 3.76 -9.01
CA LEU A 121 -30.28 5.12 -9.19
C LEU A 121 -28.76 5.13 -9.25
N LEU A 122 -28.06 4.45 -8.33
CA LEU A 122 -26.60 4.35 -8.37
C LEU A 122 -26.08 3.71 -9.66
N ILE A 123 -26.73 2.65 -10.15
CA ILE A 123 -26.40 2.03 -11.44
C ILE A 123 -26.58 3.04 -12.57
N SER A 124 -27.71 3.74 -12.60
CA SER A 124 -27.99 4.78 -13.60
C SER A 124 -26.96 5.91 -13.55
N PHE A 125 -26.60 6.37 -12.34
CA PHE A 125 -25.64 7.44 -12.09
C PHE A 125 -24.22 7.08 -12.51
N LEU A 126 -23.75 5.87 -12.19
CA LEU A 126 -22.43 5.39 -12.57
C LEU A 126 -22.33 5.09 -14.08
N SER A 127 -23.46 4.82 -14.73
CA SER A 127 -23.55 4.67 -16.18
C SER A 127 -23.50 6.01 -16.93
N ILE A 128 -23.52 7.16 -16.24
CA ILE A 128 -23.46 8.49 -16.86
C ILE A 128 -22.02 8.78 -17.30
N GLY A 129 -21.85 9.24 -18.55
CA GLY A 129 -20.54 9.59 -19.11
C GLY A 129 -19.74 10.62 -18.29
N ALA A 130 -20.42 11.53 -17.58
CA ALA A 130 -19.80 12.51 -16.68
C ALA A 130 -19.18 11.88 -15.41
N VAL A 131 -19.70 10.75 -14.95
CA VAL A 131 -19.22 10.01 -13.77
C VAL A 131 -18.20 8.94 -14.15
N LYS A 132 -18.10 8.61 -15.46
CA LYS A 132 -17.11 7.67 -16.00
C LYS A 132 -15.66 7.92 -15.54
N PRO A 133 -15.16 9.17 -15.37
CA PRO A 133 -13.83 9.40 -14.81
C PRO A 133 -13.70 8.96 -13.35
N ILE A 134 -14.74 9.18 -12.53
CA ILE A 134 -14.77 8.75 -11.13
C ILE A 134 -14.83 7.22 -11.07
N GLU A 135 -15.70 6.59 -11.86
CA GLU A 135 -15.78 5.13 -11.98
C GLU A 135 -14.45 4.53 -12.42
N ALA A 136 -13.83 5.08 -13.48
CA ALA A 136 -12.54 4.62 -13.96
C ALA A 136 -11.43 4.78 -12.91
N THR A 137 -11.52 5.83 -12.08
CA THR A 137 -10.60 6.05 -10.95
C THR A 137 -10.84 5.02 -9.85
N MET A 138 -12.09 4.74 -9.47
CA MET A 138 -12.44 3.70 -8.49
C MET A 138 -12.00 2.31 -8.96
N ARG A 139 -12.26 1.97 -10.22
CA ARG A 139 -11.84 0.71 -10.83
C ARG A 139 -10.33 0.59 -10.92
N GLY A 140 -9.65 1.65 -11.36
CA GLY A 140 -8.19 1.73 -11.38
C GLY A 140 -7.58 1.56 -9.99
N LEU A 141 -8.18 2.18 -8.97
CA LEU A 141 -7.79 2.00 -7.57
C LEU A 141 -8.00 0.56 -7.11
N ALA A 142 -9.14 -0.05 -7.42
CA ALA A 142 -9.44 -1.43 -7.05
C ALA A 142 -8.50 -2.44 -7.72
N HIS A 143 -8.18 -2.27 -9.01
CA HIS A 143 -7.17 -3.08 -9.70
C HIS A 143 -5.80 -2.94 -9.01
N ARG A 144 -5.37 -1.72 -8.69
CA ARG A 144 -4.08 -1.48 -8.04
C ARG A 144 -4.01 -2.05 -6.63
N LEU A 145 -5.09 -1.92 -5.85
CA LEU A 145 -5.20 -2.57 -4.54
C LEU A 145 -5.09 -4.09 -4.63
N ALA A 146 -5.59 -4.68 -5.72
CA ALA A 146 -5.41 -6.08 -6.04
C ALA A 146 -4.00 -6.45 -6.54
N GLY A 147 -3.11 -5.49 -6.74
CA GLY A 147 -1.79 -5.75 -7.30
C GLY A 147 -1.75 -5.76 -8.84
N ILE A 148 -2.76 -5.21 -9.50
CA ILE A 148 -2.87 -5.13 -10.97
C ILE A 148 -2.66 -3.68 -11.41
N PRO A 149 -1.60 -3.31 -12.14
CA PRO A 149 -0.50 -4.09 -12.73
C PRO A 149 0.70 -4.35 -11.81
N ARG A 150 0.67 -3.81 -10.58
CA ARG A 150 1.77 -3.78 -9.61
C ARG A 150 2.64 -5.03 -9.58
N GLY A 151 2.04 -6.21 -9.63
CA GLY A 151 2.80 -7.46 -9.57
C GLY A 151 3.80 -7.60 -10.70
N VAL A 152 3.43 -7.20 -11.91
CA VAL A 152 4.33 -7.22 -13.07
C VAL A 152 5.43 -6.16 -12.89
N TYR A 153 5.08 -4.93 -12.49
CA TYR A 153 6.07 -3.86 -12.32
C TYR A 153 7.08 -4.14 -11.19
N LYS A 154 6.63 -4.65 -10.04
CA LYS A 154 7.53 -5.02 -8.93
C LYS A 154 8.51 -6.11 -9.33
N VAL A 155 8.07 -7.07 -10.14
CA VAL A 155 8.95 -8.11 -10.67
C VAL A 155 9.96 -7.49 -11.63
N ILE A 156 9.53 -6.60 -12.54
CA ILE A 156 10.44 -5.89 -13.45
C ILE A 156 11.47 -5.04 -12.69
N GLU A 157 11.05 -4.31 -11.65
CA GLU A 157 11.96 -3.53 -10.80
C GLU A 157 12.96 -4.45 -10.10
N SER A 158 12.49 -5.55 -9.51
CA SER A 158 13.36 -6.55 -8.87
C SER A 158 14.33 -7.20 -9.87
N LEU A 159 13.92 -7.39 -11.13
CA LEU A 159 14.77 -7.90 -12.20
C LEU A 159 15.83 -6.89 -12.62
N ARG A 160 15.57 -5.58 -12.55
CA ARG A 160 16.56 -4.54 -12.90
C ARG A 160 17.72 -4.48 -11.92
N ASP A 161 17.50 -4.87 -10.67
CA ASP A 161 18.51 -4.86 -9.60
C ASP A 161 19.42 -6.11 -9.62
N VAL A 162 19.28 -6.99 -10.62
CA VAL A 162 20.09 -8.21 -10.75
C VAL A 162 21.28 -7.94 -11.66
N SER A 163 22.50 -8.21 -11.18
CA SER A 163 23.73 -8.17 -11.98
C SER A 163 23.80 -9.40 -12.90
N TYR A 164 23.15 -9.36 -14.07
CA TYR A 164 23.11 -10.51 -14.99
C TYR A 164 24.49 -10.87 -15.55
N THR A 165 25.38 -9.89 -15.68
CA THR A 165 26.76 -10.08 -16.14
C THR A 165 27.52 -11.06 -15.25
N GLU A 166 27.42 -10.96 -13.92
CA GLU A 166 28.07 -11.87 -12.97
C GLU A 166 27.63 -13.33 -13.13
N PHE A 167 26.36 -13.57 -13.48
CA PHE A 167 25.84 -14.92 -13.68
C PHE A 167 26.32 -15.53 -15.00
N ILE A 168 26.60 -14.67 -15.99
CA ILE A 168 26.89 -15.06 -17.37
C ILE A 168 28.40 -15.08 -17.66
N GLU A 169 29.24 -14.45 -16.82
CA GLU A 169 30.70 -14.43 -16.94
C GLU A 169 31.33 -15.82 -17.21
N ARG A 170 30.78 -16.88 -16.61
CA ARG A 170 31.31 -18.25 -16.77
C ARG A 170 30.83 -18.94 -18.04
N GLN A 171 29.65 -18.58 -18.53
CA GLN A 171 28.99 -19.21 -19.67
C GLN A 171 28.17 -18.13 -20.39
N PRO A 172 28.81 -17.36 -21.30
CA PRO A 172 28.13 -16.32 -22.05
C PRO A 172 26.99 -16.90 -22.86
N GLY A 173 25.86 -16.19 -22.87
CA GLY A 173 24.72 -16.56 -23.69
C GLY A 173 24.96 -16.33 -25.18
N PRO A 174 24.09 -16.86 -26.05
CA PRO A 174 24.31 -16.81 -27.50
C PRO A 174 24.35 -15.39 -28.07
N LEU A 175 23.58 -14.44 -27.53
CA LEU A 175 23.60 -13.06 -28.00
C LEU A 175 24.86 -12.33 -27.53
N VAL A 176 25.25 -12.53 -26.26
CA VAL A 176 26.51 -11.97 -25.72
C VAL A 176 27.70 -12.50 -26.50
N MET A 177 27.77 -13.81 -26.75
CA MET A 177 28.82 -14.42 -27.57
C MET A 177 28.87 -13.83 -28.98
N ALA A 178 27.72 -13.75 -29.67
CA ALA A 178 27.66 -13.18 -31.01
C ALA A 178 28.11 -11.71 -31.04
N PHE A 179 27.77 -10.93 -30.00
CA PHE A 179 28.19 -9.55 -29.87
C PHE A 179 29.68 -9.40 -29.57
N HIS A 180 30.23 -10.21 -28.67
CA HIS A 180 31.67 -10.28 -28.40
C HIS A 180 32.46 -10.67 -29.65
N GLU A 181 32.00 -11.68 -30.40
CA GLU A 181 32.59 -12.08 -31.68
C GLU A 181 32.52 -10.97 -32.73
N ALA A 182 31.39 -10.26 -32.82
CA ALA A 182 31.21 -9.14 -33.75
C ALA A 182 32.16 -7.97 -33.43
N THR A 183 32.48 -7.76 -32.16
CA THR A 183 33.24 -6.60 -31.67
C THR A 183 34.69 -6.90 -31.33
N ALA A 184 35.14 -8.15 -31.42
CA ALA A 184 36.47 -8.59 -30.99
C ALA A 184 37.62 -7.77 -31.60
N SER A 185 37.51 -7.37 -32.87
CA SER A 185 38.54 -6.59 -33.57
C SER A 185 38.65 -5.13 -33.10
N LEU A 186 37.70 -4.64 -32.30
CA LEU A 186 37.73 -3.30 -31.70
C LEU A 186 38.56 -3.25 -30.41
N PHE A 187 38.94 -4.42 -29.87
CA PHE A 187 39.72 -4.56 -28.65
C PHE A 187 41.15 -4.98 -28.98
N LYS A 188 42.12 -4.31 -28.35
CA LYS A 188 43.54 -4.65 -28.39
C LYS A 188 44.04 -4.87 -26.97
N ASP A 189 44.68 -6.00 -26.71
CA ASP A 189 45.15 -6.41 -25.38
C ASP A 189 44.05 -6.36 -24.29
N GLY A 190 42.80 -6.67 -24.69
CA GLY A 190 41.64 -6.65 -23.79
C GLY A 190 41.11 -5.25 -23.46
N GLN A 191 41.65 -4.19 -24.07
CA GLN A 191 41.14 -2.83 -23.93
C GLN A 191 40.54 -2.32 -25.25
N LEU A 192 39.42 -1.61 -25.15
CA LEU A 192 38.81 -0.94 -26.29
C LEU A 192 39.77 0.13 -26.82
N ASP A 193 40.03 0.15 -28.13
CA ASP A 193 40.92 1.15 -28.73
C ASP A 193 40.48 2.57 -28.32
N PRO A 194 41.41 3.45 -27.89
CA PRO A 194 41.12 4.82 -27.51
C PRO A 194 40.28 5.61 -28.52
N ARG A 195 40.37 5.30 -29.82
CA ARG A 195 39.56 5.91 -30.88
C ARG A 195 38.06 5.68 -30.70
N PHE A 196 37.67 4.59 -30.05
CA PHE A 196 36.28 4.22 -29.80
C PHE A 196 35.80 4.58 -28.38
N ARG A 197 36.46 5.52 -27.70
CA ARG A 197 36.09 5.92 -26.33
C ARG A 197 34.61 6.31 -26.18
N LEU A 198 34.01 6.93 -27.21
CA LEU A 198 32.58 7.29 -27.23
C LEU A 198 31.65 6.07 -27.25
N ILE A 199 32.11 4.93 -27.75
CA ILE A 199 31.34 3.69 -27.86
C ILE A 199 31.40 2.91 -26.54
N ARG A 200 32.39 3.16 -25.68
CA ARG A 200 32.61 2.39 -24.45
C ARG A 200 31.38 2.35 -23.54
N SER A 201 30.67 3.46 -23.35
CA SER A 201 29.46 3.49 -22.52
C SER A 201 28.31 2.70 -23.15
N GLU A 202 28.15 2.79 -24.46
CA GLU A 202 27.13 2.05 -25.21
C GLU A 202 27.44 0.56 -25.22
N TYR A 203 28.70 0.18 -25.37
CA TYR A 203 29.14 -1.22 -25.32
C TYR A 203 28.72 -1.89 -24.02
N SER A 204 29.04 -1.30 -22.86
CA SER A 204 28.64 -1.87 -21.57
C SER A 204 27.12 -1.93 -21.38
N SER A 205 26.39 -0.95 -21.93
CA SER A 205 24.93 -0.90 -21.85
C SER A 205 24.27 -1.99 -22.71
N ILE A 206 24.80 -2.21 -23.93
CA ILE A 206 24.39 -3.27 -24.83
C ILE A 206 24.71 -4.62 -24.21
N GLU A 207 25.93 -4.83 -23.72
CA GLU A 207 26.35 -6.09 -23.09
C GLU A 207 25.45 -6.46 -21.91
N ASP A 208 25.19 -5.53 -20.98
CA ASP A 208 24.26 -5.74 -19.86
C ASP A 208 22.85 -6.09 -20.35
N SER A 209 22.39 -5.42 -21.41
CA SER A 209 21.09 -5.68 -22.02
C SER A 209 21.01 -7.07 -22.66
N LEU A 210 22.02 -7.48 -23.42
CA LEU A 210 22.12 -8.79 -24.04
C LEU A 210 22.25 -9.90 -22.99
N ALA A 211 23.06 -9.69 -21.94
CA ALA A 211 23.19 -10.62 -20.84
C ALA A 211 21.85 -10.84 -20.14
N THR A 212 21.12 -9.76 -19.86
CA THR A 212 19.79 -9.88 -19.27
C THR A 212 18.82 -10.67 -20.16
N ILE A 213 18.84 -10.40 -21.48
CA ILE A 213 18.00 -11.10 -22.45
C ILE A 213 18.34 -12.59 -22.46
N ASP A 214 19.61 -12.95 -22.63
CA ASP A 214 20.06 -14.34 -22.69
C ASP A 214 19.70 -15.12 -21.42
N TYR A 215 19.86 -14.47 -20.26
CA TYR A 215 19.51 -15.07 -18.96
C TYR A 215 18.01 -15.38 -18.85
N LEU A 216 17.16 -14.41 -19.18
CA LEU A 216 15.71 -14.53 -19.01
C LEU A 216 15.05 -15.32 -20.15
N ALA A 217 15.65 -15.33 -21.35
CA ALA A 217 15.17 -16.03 -22.53
C ALA A 217 14.98 -17.54 -22.28
N VAL A 218 15.78 -18.13 -21.40
CA VAL A 218 15.64 -19.54 -20.99
C VAL A 218 14.26 -19.85 -20.42
N ALA A 219 13.65 -18.89 -19.72
CA ALA A 219 12.34 -19.03 -19.09
C ALA A 219 11.18 -18.41 -19.91
N THR A 220 11.48 -17.54 -20.88
CA THR A 220 10.46 -16.86 -21.70
C THR A 220 10.27 -17.42 -23.10
N ASN A 221 11.21 -18.21 -23.62
CA ASN A 221 11.10 -18.86 -24.94
C ASN A 221 9.95 -19.88 -24.97
N ASP A 222 9.19 -19.94 -26.06
CA ASP A 222 8.03 -20.83 -26.20
C ASP A 222 8.37 -22.31 -25.95
N THR A 223 9.56 -22.75 -26.33
CA THR A 223 10.01 -24.15 -26.16
C THR A 223 10.27 -24.53 -24.70
N ASN A 224 10.89 -23.62 -23.94
CA ASN A 224 11.34 -23.88 -22.57
C ASN A 224 10.40 -23.32 -21.51
N ARG A 225 9.48 -22.41 -21.87
CA ARG A 225 8.53 -21.79 -20.95
C ARG A 225 7.78 -22.83 -20.13
N MET A 226 7.31 -23.91 -20.75
CA MET A 226 6.55 -24.96 -20.04
C MET A 226 7.35 -25.66 -18.93
N LEU A 227 8.68 -25.62 -19.00
CA LEU A 227 9.56 -26.19 -17.97
C LEU A 227 9.62 -25.31 -16.72
N TYR A 228 9.58 -23.99 -16.89
CA TYR A 228 9.69 -23.00 -15.82
C TYR A 228 8.33 -22.51 -15.31
N PHE A 229 7.37 -22.40 -16.23
CA PHE A 229 6.02 -21.89 -16.04
C PHE A 229 4.99 -22.82 -16.73
N PRO A 230 4.55 -23.89 -16.06
CA PRO A 230 3.51 -24.79 -16.56
C PRO A 230 2.14 -24.11 -16.47
N LEU A 231 1.93 -23.10 -17.31
CA LEU A 231 0.66 -22.41 -17.43
C LEU A 231 -0.25 -23.20 -18.39
N TYR A 232 -1.36 -23.72 -17.86
CA TYR A 232 -2.40 -24.33 -18.69
C TYR A 232 -3.20 -23.26 -19.44
N GLN A 233 -3.28 -23.41 -20.77
CA GLN A 233 -4.29 -22.78 -21.65
C GLN A 233 -4.40 -21.25 -21.65
N ILE A 234 -3.39 -20.52 -22.17
CA ILE A 234 -3.63 -19.14 -22.63
C ILE A 234 -2.90 -18.92 -23.96
N SER A 235 -3.63 -19.05 -25.07
CA SER A 235 -3.14 -18.75 -26.44
C SER A 235 -2.62 -17.32 -26.56
N GLU A 236 -3.16 -16.39 -25.76
CA GLU A 236 -2.75 -14.98 -25.70
C GLU A 236 -1.35 -14.79 -25.07
N LEU A 237 -0.84 -15.75 -24.27
CA LEU A 237 0.54 -15.69 -23.76
C LEU A 237 1.55 -16.23 -24.77
N THR A 238 1.11 -17.13 -25.67
CA THR A 238 1.92 -17.59 -26.80
C THR A 238 2.15 -16.46 -27.80
N SER A 239 1.16 -15.57 -28.02
CA SER A 239 1.36 -14.41 -28.90
C SER A 239 2.42 -13.43 -28.37
N LEU A 240 2.54 -13.27 -27.05
CA LEU A 240 3.61 -12.49 -26.43
C LEU A 240 5.00 -13.09 -26.66
N SER A 241 5.10 -14.41 -26.52
CA SER A 241 6.36 -15.14 -26.72
C SER A 241 6.80 -15.06 -28.18
N SER A 242 5.86 -15.25 -29.13
CA SER A 242 6.11 -15.10 -30.56
C SER A 242 6.51 -13.67 -30.98
N LYS A 243 5.86 -12.64 -30.40
CA LYS A 243 6.29 -11.23 -30.58
C LYS A 243 7.72 -11.04 -30.09
N LEU A 244 8.05 -11.56 -28.91
CA LEU A 244 9.40 -11.48 -28.35
C LEU A 244 10.43 -12.22 -29.22
N GLU A 245 10.10 -13.40 -29.76
CA GLU A 245 10.98 -14.13 -30.67
C GLU A 245 11.27 -13.35 -31.96
N THR A 246 10.29 -12.61 -32.47
CA THR A 246 10.48 -11.73 -33.64
C THR A 246 11.45 -10.60 -33.33
N GLU A 247 11.35 -10.00 -32.14
CA GLU A 247 12.30 -8.97 -31.68
C GLU A 247 13.72 -9.54 -31.46
N LEU A 248 13.83 -10.75 -30.90
CA LEU A 248 15.12 -11.44 -30.74
C LEU A 248 15.76 -11.77 -32.09
N ALA A 249 14.96 -12.14 -33.10
CA ALA A 249 15.45 -12.36 -34.46
C ALA A 249 15.97 -11.05 -35.08
N ALA A 250 15.24 -9.94 -34.93
CA ALA A 250 15.69 -8.62 -35.39
C ALA A 250 17.00 -8.20 -34.70
N LEU A 251 17.13 -8.46 -33.40
CA LEU A 251 18.35 -8.19 -32.63
C LEU A 251 19.55 -9.00 -33.15
N ARG A 252 19.36 -10.29 -33.47
CA ARG A 252 20.41 -11.12 -34.09
C ARG A 252 20.85 -10.59 -35.45
N THR A 253 19.89 -10.15 -36.28
CA THR A 253 20.19 -9.54 -37.58
C THR A 253 21.02 -8.27 -37.39
N ALA A 254 20.66 -7.40 -36.45
CA ALA A 254 21.41 -6.16 -36.16
C ALA A 254 22.85 -6.43 -35.67
N ILE A 255 23.06 -7.46 -34.83
CA ILE A 255 24.41 -7.91 -34.43
C ILE A 255 25.19 -8.42 -35.66
N GLY A 256 24.51 -9.16 -36.54
CA GLY A 256 25.10 -9.63 -37.80
C GLY A 256 25.53 -8.49 -38.72
N GLU A 257 24.68 -7.47 -38.89
CA GLU A 257 24.98 -6.26 -39.66
C GLU A 257 26.21 -5.52 -39.08
N LEU A 258 26.27 -5.35 -37.76
CA LEU A 258 27.43 -4.79 -37.07
C LEU A 258 28.71 -5.60 -37.37
N ALA A 259 28.64 -6.93 -37.27
CA ALA A 259 29.76 -7.80 -37.56
C ALA A 259 30.23 -7.69 -39.02
N THR A 260 29.29 -7.59 -39.97
CA THR A 260 29.62 -7.43 -41.40
C THR A 260 30.28 -6.10 -41.69
N GLU A 261 29.81 -5.01 -41.07
CA GLU A 261 30.40 -3.68 -41.25
C GLU A 261 31.83 -3.63 -40.70
N ILE A 262 32.03 -4.14 -39.47
CA ILE A 262 33.35 -4.17 -38.84
C ILE A 262 34.36 -5.01 -39.66
N LYS A 263 33.91 -6.12 -40.26
CA LYS A 263 34.76 -6.99 -41.10
C LYS A 263 35.01 -6.41 -42.50
N ALA A 264 34.09 -5.61 -43.04
CA ALA A 264 34.22 -5.02 -44.37
C ALA A 264 35.23 -3.86 -44.42
N SER A 265 35.48 -3.21 -43.28
CA SER A 265 36.46 -2.14 -43.18
C SER A 265 37.89 -2.66 -43.33
N ALA A 266 38.67 -2.00 -44.18
CA ALA A 266 40.05 -2.36 -44.44
C ALA A 266 40.88 -2.26 -43.15
N PRO A 267 41.68 -3.29 -42.81
CA PRO A 267 42.58 -3.19 -41.67
C PRO A 267 43.69 -2.18 -41.97
N LEU A 268 43.92 -1.27 -41.02
CA LEU A 268 45.07 -0.38 -40.96
C LEU A 268 46.36 -1.18 -40.72
N SER A 269 47.50 -0.50 -40.85
CA SER A 269 48.84 -1.09 -40.64
C SER A 269 49.06 -1.68 -39.25
N ASP A 270 48.24 -1.33 -38.26
CA ASP A 270 48.26 -1.86 -36.90
C ASP A 270 47.22 -2.97 -36.65
N GLY A 271 46.49 -3.41 -37.69
CA GLY A 271 45.43 -4.41 -37.63
C GLY A 271 44.05 -3.87 -37.20
N THR A 272 43.93 -2.57 -36.90
CA THR A 272 42.63 -1.97 -36.53
C THR A 272 41.82 -1.64 -37.78
N PRO A 273 40.50 -1.87 -37.80
CA PRO A 273 39.69 -1.59 -38.99
C PRO A 273 39.50 -0.07 -39.18
N ASP A 274 39.73 0.44 -40.40
CA ASP A 274 39.49 1.85 -40.78
C ASP A 274 37.98 2.08 -40.98
N ILE A 275 37.24 2.12 -39.88
CA ILE A 275 35.78 2.28 -39.87
C ILE A 275 35.44 3.76 -39.71
N ASP A 276 34.48 4.23 -40.50
CA ASP A 276 33.81 5.50 -40.23
C ASP A 276 33.15 5.47 -38.85
N THR A 277 33.78 6.16 -37.90
CA THR A 277 33.33 6.26 -36.51
C THR A 277 31.89 6.76 -36.38
N GLN A 278 31.40 7.59 -37.30
CA GLN A 278 30.02 8.09 -37.25
C GLN A 278 29.02 7.00 -37.66
N LYS A 279 29.34 6.23 -38.71
CA LYS A 279 28.53 5.07 -39.13
C LYS A 279 28.53 3.98 -38.05
N LEU A 280 29.69 3.68 -37.47
CA LEU A 280 29.81 2.72 -36.37
C LEU A 280 28.99 3.16 -35.14
N TRP A 281 29.08 4.43 -34.75
CA TRP A 281 28.28 4.97 -33.67
C TRP A 281 26.77 4.87 -33.95
N GLY A 282 26.33 5.12 -35.19
CA GLY A 282 24.94 4.93 -35.60
C GLY A 282 24.47 3.48 -35.45
N LEU A 283 25.29 2.49 -35.82
CA LEU A 283 24.99 1.07 -35.62
C LEU A 283 24.92 0.68 -34.14
N PHE A 284 25.88 1.15 -33.33
CA PHE A 284 25.88 0.93 -31.89
C PHE A 284 24.67 1.59 -31.21
N SER A 285 24.31 2.82 -31.58
CA SER A 285 23.14 3.51 -31.03
C SER A 285 21.83 2.82 -31.41
N ASN A 286 21.70 2.35 -32.66
CA ASN A 286 20.56 1.56 -33.10
C ASN A 286 20.47 0.23 -32.33
N LEU A 287 21.58 -0.50 -32.23
CA LEU A 287 21.67 -1.75 -31.46
C LEU A 287 21.40 -1.53 -29.97
N GLY A 288 21.86 -0.41 -29.39
CA GLY A 288 21.59 0.02 -28.03
C GLY A 288 20.10 0.26 -27.79
N GLY A 289 19.44 1.01 -28.68
CA GLY A 289 18.00 1.23 -28.61
C GLY A 289 17.20 -0.07 -28.74
N LEU A 290 17.58 -0.93 -29.68
CA LEU A 290 16.89 -2.20 -29.93
C LEU A 290 17.10 -3.20 -28.78
N SER A 291 18.33 -3.37 -28.30
CA SER A 291 18.63 -4.24 -27.15
C SER A 291 17.98 -3.76 -25.86
N ALA A 292 17.94 -2.45 -25.59
CA ALA A 292 17.26 -1.90 -24.42
C ALA A 292 15.73 -2.15 -24.47
N ASN A 293 15.12 -1.97 -25.65
CA ASN A 293 13.70 -2.27 -25.87
C ASN A 293 13.40 -3.77 -25.70
N THR A 294 14.18 -4.64 -26.35
CA THR A 294 14.01 -6.10 -26.24
C THR A 294 14.27 -6.59 -24.82
N ARG A 295 15.24 -6.01 -24.09
CA ARG A 295 15.45 -6.29 -22.66
C ARG A 295 14.21 -5.94 -21.83
N SER A 296 13.67 -4.74 -22.03
CA SER A 296 12.46 -4.28 -21.35
C SER A 296 11.28 -5.20 -21.61
N ASN A 297 11.10 -5.65 -22.85
CA ASN A 297 10.05 -6.58 -23.25
C ASN A 297 10.28 -8.00 -22.68
N THR A 298 11.52 -8.48 -22.66
CA THR A 298 11.89 -9.78 -22.07
C THR A 298 11.57 -9.82 -20.58
N MET A 299 11.97 -8.77 -19.83
CA MET A 299 11.62 -8.62 -18.41
C MET A 299 10.10 -8.59 -18.20
N ALA A 300 9.37 -7.87 -19.07
CA ALA A 300 7.92 -7.77 -18.98
C ALA A 300 7.22 -9.12 -19.21
N VAL A 301 7.63 -9.86 -20.23
CA VAL A 301 7.09 -11.21 -20.52
C VAL A 301 7.41 -12.17 -19.37
N PHE A 302 8.65 -12.16 -18.87
CA PHE A 302 9.03 -12.96 -17.70
C PHE A 302 8.15 -12.61 -16.50
N ALA A 303 7.97 -11.32 -16.21
CA ALA A 303 7.17 -10.86 -15.08
C ALA A 303 5.71 -11.31 -15.18
N VAL A 304 5.11 -11.27 -16.37
CA VAL A 304 3.76 -11.78 -16.61
C VAL A 304 3.69 -13.28 -16.35
N PHE A 305 4.62 -14.08 -16.88
CA PHE A 305 4.63 -15.53 -16.64
C PHE A 305 4.85 -15.87 -15.17
N PHE A 306 5.76 -15.17 -14.51
CA PHE A 306 6.04 -15.34 -13.10
C PHE A 306 4.81 -15.04 -12.24
N VAL A 307 4.17 -13.89 -12.43
CA VAL A 307 2.95 -13.52 -11.70
C VAL A 307 1.85 -14.53 -11.96
N ARG A 308 1.59 -14.86 -13.24
CA ARG A 308 0.54 -15.82 -13.63
C ARG A 308 0.74 -17.21 -13.06
N ASN A 309 1.98 -17.65 -12.90
CA ASN A 309 2.31 -18.94 -12.30
C ASN A 309 2.32 -18.87 -10.77
N ASN A 310 1.46 -18.03 -10.17
CA ASN A 310 1.39 -17.76 -8.73
C ASN A 310 2.76 -17.47 -8.10
N ARG A 311 3.63 -16.76 -8.83
CA ARG A 311 4.98 -16.38 -8.36
C ARG A 311 5.88 -17.58 -8.07
N SER A 312 5.63 -18.69 -8.76
CA SER A 312 6.45 -19.89 -8.71
C SER A 312 7.24 -20.06 -10.00
N VAL A 313 8.45 -20.60 -9.88
CA VAL A 313 9.27 -21.06 -11.00
C VAL A 313 9.62 -22.50 -10.73
N PHE A 314 9.33 -23.37 -11.69
CA PHE A 314 9.75 -24.76 -11.62
C PHE A 314 11.19 -24.84 -12.15
N SER A 315 12.13 -25.31 -11.31
CA SER A 315 13.47 -25.67 -11.79
C SER A 315 13.48 -27.16 -12.13
N GLN A 316 14.14 -27.56 -13.21
CA GLN A 316 14.25 -28.96 -13.63
C GLN A 316 14.85 -29.86 -12.53
N GLY A 317 15.62 -29.30 -11.58
CA GLY A 317 16.15 -30.03 -10.43
C GLY A 317 15.12 -30.32 -9.32
N ASN A 318 13.98 -29.64 -9.29
CA ASN A 318 13.00 -29.72 -8.20
C ASN A 318 11.78 -30.61 -8.48
N LEU A 319 11.63 -31.17 -9.70
CA LEU A 319 10.61 -32.19 -9.97
C LEU A 319 10.80 -33.46 -9.12
N LEU A 320 12.02 -33.71 -8.60
CA LEU A 320 12.35 -34.85 -7.75
C LEU A 320 12.52 -34.51 -6.26
N THR A 321 12.52 -33.23 -5.86
CA THR A 321 12.73 -32.83 -4.46
C THR A 321 11.74 -31.73 -4.05
N ARG A 322 10.48 -32.14 -3.88
CA ARG A 322 9.37 -31.32 -3.37
C ARG A 322 9.58 -30.99 -1.88
N LYS A 323 10.48 -30.05 -1.57
CA LYS A 323 10.47 -29.33 -0.29
C LYS A 323 11.20 -27.98 -0.40
N VAL A 324 10.54 -27.01 -1.03
CA VAL A 324 10.91 -25.58 -1.01
C VAL A 324 10.46 -24.93 0.31
N THR A 325 10.71 -25.59 1.44
CA THR A 325 10.47 -25.01 2.78
C THR A 325 11.72 -25.00 3.66
N GLY A 326 12.89 -25.32 3.10
CA GLY A 326 14.16 -25.25 3.81
C GLY A 326 15.01 -24.07 3.35
N SER A 327 15.54 -23.33 4.30
CA SER A 327 16.55 -22.26 4.24
C SER A 327 17.89 -22.66 3.58
N GLY A 328 17.89 -23.55 2.59
CA GLY A 328 19.08 -23.97 1.87
C GLY A 328 19.58 -22.91 0.89
N PRO A 329 20.89 -22.91 0.57
CA PRO A 329 21.43 -22.05 -0.48
C PRO A 329 20.78 -22.39 -1.83
N ALA A 330 20.27 -21.38 -2.52
CA ALA A 330 19.68 -21.52 -3.85
C ALA A 330 20.70 -22.16 -4.81
N ARG A 331 20.29 -23.23 -5.50
CA ARG A 331 21.21 -24.11 -6.25
C ARG A 331 21.40 -23.64 -7.68
N THR A 332 20.39 -22.99 -8.27
CA THR A 332 20.46 -22.44 -9.63
C THR A 332 20.44 -20.91 -9.62
N PRO A 333 21.04 -20.24 -10.62
CA PRO A 333 20.92 -18.79 -10.77
C PRO A 333 19.47 -18.31 -10.78
N MET A 334 18.59 -19.00 -11.53
CA MET A 334 17.18 -18.65 -11.62
C MET A 334 16.48 -18.74 -10.26
N GLU A 335 16.79 -19.74 -9.44
CA GLU A 335 16.28 -19.83 -8.06
C GLU A 335 16.74 -18.65 -7.19
N LYS A 336 17.98 -18.16 -7.35
CA LYS A 336 18.46 -16.95 -6.66
C LYS A 336 17.66 -15.72 -7.08
N THR A 337 17.45 -15.53 -8.39
CA THR A 337 16.62 -14.43 -8.91
C THR A 337 15.20 -14.49 -8.37
N VAL A 338 14.57 -15.67 -8.40
CA VAL A 338 13.20 -15.88 -7.90
C VAL A 338 13.09 -15.60 -6.41
N ARG A 339 14.05 -16.08 -5.62
CA ARG A 339 14.10 -15.81 -4.19
C ARG A 339 14.20 -14.31 -3.91
N ARG A 340 15.08 -13.60 -4.62
CA ARG A 340 15.23 -12.13 -4.51
C ARG A 340 13.94 -11.39 -4.86
N ILE A 341 13.23 -11.83 -5.91
CA ILE A 341 11.92 -11.27 -6.27
C ILE A 341 10.90 -11.51 -5.15
N GLN A 342 10.83 -12.73 -4.61
CA GLN A 342 9.85 -13.10 -3.56
C GLN A 342 10.10 -12.36 -2.24
N GLU A 343 11.36 -12.23 -1.82
CA GLU A 343 11.74 -11.52 -0.59
C GLU A 343 11.37 -10.02 -0.66
N ARG A 344 11.49 -9.40 -1.84
CA ARG A 344 11.19 -7.97 -2.04
C ARG A 344 9.72 -7.66 -2.35
N TYR A 345 8.95 -8.63 -2.82
CA TYR A 345 7.62 -8.36 -3.39
C TYR A 345 6.66 -7.68 -2.39
N ASN A 346 6.71 -8.09 -1.11
CA ASN A 346 5.78 -7.63 -0.07
C ASN A 346 6.45 -7.08 1.20
N SER A 347 7.76 -6.81 1.20
CA SER A 347 8.47 -6.35 2.41
C SER A 347 7.81 -5.11 3.04
N GLU A 348 7.55 -4.07 2.25
CA GLU A 348 6.93 -2.81 2.70
C GLU A 348 5.52 -3.01 3.28
N GLN A 349 4.66 -3.77 2.59
CA GLN A 349 3.27 -3.99 3.04
C GLN A 349 3.19 -4.93 4.25
N ASN A 350 4.03 -5.96 4.29
CA ASN A 350 4.11 -6.85 5.44
C ASN A 350 4.65 -6.09 6.66
N ALA A 351 5.69 -5.28 6.48
CA ALA A 351 6.22 -4.42 7.53
C ALA A 351 5.13 -3.46 8.05
N PHE A 352 4.36 -2.84 7.16
CA PHE A 352 3.24 -1.97 7.52
C PHE A 352 2.14 -2.71 8.29
N GLY A 353 1.66 -3.85 7.78
CA GLY A 353 0.57 -4.59 8.39
C GLY A 353 0.95 -5.15 9.77
N ILE A 354 2.15 -5.72 9.89
CA ILE A 354 2.66 -6.28 11.15
C ILE A 354 2.93 -5.15 12.15
N SER A 355 3.59 -4.05 11.75
CA SER A 355 3.87 -2.93 12.65
C SER A 355 2.59 -2.31 13.19
N LEU A 356 1.57 -2.11 12.34
CA LEU A 356 0.28 -1.58 12.76
C LEU A 356 -0.44 -2.53 13.72
N PHE A 357 -0.50 -3.81 13.41
CA PHE A 357 -1.15 -4.80 14.27
C PHE A 357 -0.51 -4.85 15.67
N VAL A 358 0.82 -4.92 15.72
CA VAL A 358 1.56 -4.93 16.99
C VAL A 358 1.39 -3.60 17.72
N ALA A 359 1.48 -2.47 17.02
CA ALA A 359 1.30 -1.15 17.63
C ALA A 359 -0.09 -0.95 18.23
N VAL A 360 -1.14 -1.46 17.59
CA VAL A 360 -2.53 -1.41 18.10
C VAL A 360 -2.68 -2.27 19.35
N ILE A 361 -2.15 -3.50 19.36
CA ILE A 361 -2.25 -4.38 20.54
C ILE A 361 -1.47 -3.82 21.72
N VAL A 362 -0.19 -3.47 21.51
CA VAL A 362 0.66 -2.94 22.56
C VAL A 362 0.14 -1.57 23.02
N GLY A 363 -0.32 -0.74 22.09
CA GLY A 363 -0.97 0.53 22.39
C GLY A 363 -2.23 0.38 23.24
N ALA A 364 -3.11 -0.57 22.94
CA ALA A 364 -4.31 -0.85 23.74
C ALA A 364 -3.95 -1.20 25.20
N ILE A 365 -2.94 -2.04 25.38
CA ILE A 365 -2.47 -2.44 26.72
C ILE A 365 -1.91 -1.22 27.46
N LEU A 366 -1.06 -0.43 26.82
CA LEU A 366 -0.47 0.77 27.42
C LEU A 366 -1.53 1.81 27.78
N THR A 367 -2.45 2.12 26.87
CA THR A 367 -3.57 3.03 27.08
C THR A 367 -4.44 2.57 28.26
N PHE A 368 -4.77 1.28 28.34
CA PHE A 368 -5.51 0.73 29.48
C PHE A 368 -4.75 0.89 30.80
N THR A 369 -3.46 0.52 30.83
CA THR A 369 -2.65 0.64 32.06
C THR A 369 -2.53 2.08 32.54
N LEU A 370 -2.41 3.03 31.61
CA LEU A 370 -2.30 4.44 31.93
C LEU A 370 -3.64 5.01 32.42
N TYR A 371 -4.77 4.57 31.86
CA TYR A 371 -6.11 4.90 32.39
C TYR A 371 -6.35 4.33 33.79
N ASP A 372 -5.98 3.08 34.02
CA ASP A 372 -6.12 2.42 35.33
C ASP A 372 -5.22 3.08 36.39
N GLN A 373 -3.99 3.44 36.03
CA GLN A 373 -3.06 4.15 36.92
C GLN A 373 -3.56 5.57 37.22
N TRP A 374 -4.00 6.31 36.20
CA TRP A 374 -4.57 7.64 36.34
C TRP A 374 -5.79 7.66 37.26
N THR A 375 -6.69 6.68 37.11
CA THR A 375 -7.88 6.53 37.95
C THR A 375 -7.51 6.26 39.40
N GLY A 376 -6.47 5.46 39.64
CA GLY A 376 -5.92 5.23 40.97
C GLY A 376 -5.39 6.51 41.62
N TRP A 377 -4.62 7.33 40.89
CA TRP A 377 -4.13 8.62 41.40
C TRP A 377 -5.26 9.61 41.67
N LYS A 378 -6.22 9.70 40.75
CA LYS A 378 -7.39 10.58 40.89
C LYS A 378 -8.21 10.21 42.13
N ALA A 379 -8.43 8.92 42.38
CA ALA A 379 -9.06 8.45 43.60
C ALA A 379 -8.21 8.78 44.83
N ALA A 380 -6.91 8.49 44.82
CA ALA A 380 -6.04 8.71 45.98
C ALA A 380 -6.05 10.15 46.52
N GLY A 381 -6.16 11.14 45.63
CA GLY A 381 -6.21 12.56 45.99
C GLY A 381 -7.60 13.16 46.19
N ASN A 382 -8.69 12.42 45.92
CA ASN A 382 -10.06 12.90 46.15
C ASN A 382 -10.96 11.80 46.76
N GLU A 383 -11.18 11.88 48.07
CA GLU A 383 -11.98 10.91 48.84
C GLU A 383 -13.44 10.82 48.43
N SER A 384 -14.01 11.89 47.86
CA SER A 384 -15.42 11.88 47.45
C SER A 384 -15.72 10.86 46.35
N LEU A 385 -14.73 10.53 45.51
CA LEU A 385 -14.89 9.62 44.37
C LEU A 385 -15.09 8.15 44.77
N TYR A 386 -14.64 7.75 45.96
CA TYR A 386 -14.72 6.37 46.45
C TYR A 386 -15.34 6.29 47.86
N SER A 387 -16.10 7.31 48.25
CA SER A 387 -16.68 7.42 49.59
C SER A 387 -17.64 6.27 49.93
N GLU A 388 -18.39 5.78 48.95
CA GLU A 388 -19.28 4.61 49.10
C GLU A 388 -18.47 3.32 49.30
N GLU A 389 -17.43 3.11 48.50
CA GLU A 389 -16.52 1.97 48.62
C GLU A 389 -15.74 2.03 49.93
N LEU A 390 -15.41 3.22 50.44
CA LEU A 390 -14.75 3.41 51.72
C LEU A 390 -15.65 3.03 52.89
N ALA A 391 -16.92 3.43 52.85
CA ALA A 391 -17.90 2.99 53.84
C ALA A 391 -18.09 1.47 53.81
N SER A 392 -18.11 0.87 52.61
CA SER A 392 -18.17 -0.58 52.43
C SER A 392 -16.93 -1.29 53.00
N ALA A 393 -15.72 -0.80 52.68
CA ALA A 393 -14.48 -1.36 53.18
C ALA A 393 -14.39 -1.28 54.72
N LYS A 394 -14.79 -0.15 55.33
CA LYS A 394 -14.85 0.00 56.80
C LYS A 394 -15.70 -1.08 57.46
N ARG A 395 -16.90 -1.32 56.94
CA ARG A 395 -17.80 -2.38 57.43
C ARG A 395 -17.18 -3.77 57.32
N ASP A 396 -16.44 -4.04 56.25
CA ASP A 396 -15.77 -5.33 56.06
C ASP A 396 -14.58 -5.51 57.00
N PHE A 397 -13.82 -4.46 57.29
CA PHE A 397 -12.74 -4.51 58.29
C PHE A 397 -13.27 -4.71 59.70
N ASP A 398 -14.40 -4.07 60.05
CA ASP A 398 -15.06 -4.25 61.34
C ASP A 398 -15.63 -5.66 61.52
N SER A 399 -16.27 -6.19 60.47
CA SER A 399 -16.91 -7.51 60.53
C SER A 399 -15.91 -8.67 60.43
N ALA A 400 -14.87 -8.57 59.60
CA ALA A 400 -13.94 -9.66 59.33
C ALA A 400 -12.71 -9.69 60.27
N LYS A 401 -12.56 -8.72 61.19
CA LYS A 401 -11.35 -8.55 62.03
C LYS A 401 -10.04 -8.68 61.22
N LYS A 402 -10.02 -8.18 59.98
CA LYS A 402 -8.84 -8.24 59.12
C LYS A 402 -7.68 -7.51 59.80
N THR A 403 -6.59 -8.23 60.06
CA THR A 403 -5.36 -7.62 60.57
C THR A 403 -4.60 -6.99 59.42
N CYS A 404 -4.15 -5.74 59.61
CA CYS A 404 -3.32 -5.04 58.65
C CYS A 404 -1.99 -4.65 59.29
N THR A 405 -0.91 -4.68 58.50
CA THR A 405 0.44 -4.29 58.94
C THR A 405 0.64 -2.77 58.96
N ARG A 406 -0.24 -2.01 58.31
CA ARG A 406 -0.26 -0.55 58.27
C ARG A 406 -1.39 0.00 59.16
N PRO A 407 -1.41 1.31 59.47
CA PRO A 407 -2.54 1.93 60.14
C PRO A 407 -3.85 1.55 59.46
N ARG A 408 -4.84 1.14 60.25
CA ARG A 408 -6.10 0.58 59.75
C ARG A 408 -6.78 1.47 58.70
N ALA A 409 -6.77 2.78 58.91
CA ALA A 409 -7.33 3.77 57.97
C ALA A 409 -6.65 3.73 56.58
N ASP A 410 -5.34 3.52 56.52
CA ASP A 410 -4.61 3.41 55.25
C ASP A 410 -5.00 2.14 54.50
N CYS A 411 -5.27 1.05 55.22
CA CYS A 411 -5.68 -0.22 54.64
C CYS A 411 -7.12 -0.16 54.13
N GLU A 412 -8.02 0.45 54.90
CA GLU A 412 -9.40 0.73 54.47
C GLU A 412 -9.41 1.61 53.22
N LYS A 413 -8.60 2.67 53.19
CA LYS A 413 -8.44 3.55 52.03
C LYS A 413 -7.88 2.80 50.81
N ALA A 414 -6.84 1.99 50.99
CA ALA A 414 -6.26 1.20 49.91
C ALA A 414 -7.24 0.16 49.34
N GLU A 415 -7.99 -0.54 50.20
CA GLU A 415 -9.01 -1.50 49.77
C GLU A 415 -10.17 -0.79 49.05
N ALA A 416 -10.61 0.37 49.55
CA ALA A 416 -11.65 1.17 48.90
C ALA A 416 -11.24 1.68 47.51
N ILE A 417 -10.01 2.22 47.37
CA ILE A 417 -9.47 2.64 46.07
C ILE A 417 -9.37 1.44 45.12
N SER A 418 -8.95 0.26 45.61
CA SER A 418 -8.89 -0.95 44.79
C SER A 418 -10.28 -1.38 44.29
N ARG A 419 -11.32 -1.28 45.15
CA ARG A 419 -12.72 -1.57 44.76
C ARG A 419 -13.25 -0.57 43.75
N TYR A 420 -12.97 0.72 43.95
CA TYR A 420 -13.32 1.78 43.01
C TYR A 420 -12.65 1.57 41.64
N ARG A 421 -11.35 1.24 41.62
CA ARG A 421 -10.67 0.90 40.34
C ARG A 421 -11.32 -0.31 39.67
N ALA A 422 -11.68 -1.33 40.44
CA ALA A 422 -12.36 -2.50 39.92
C ALA A 422 -13.75 -2.17 39.34
N SER A 423 -14.52 -1.28 40.00
CA SER A 423 -15.83 -0.84 39.50
C SER A 423 -15.74 0.01 38.24
N GLN A 424 -14.62 0.72 38.03
CA GLN A 424 -14.39 1.51 36.82
C GLN A 424 -13.85 0.71 35.62
N ARG A 425 -13.46 -0.57 35.79
CA ARG A 425 -12.76 -1.33 34.74
C ARG A 425 -13.48 -1.35 33.40
N ASP A 426 -14.79 -1.55 33.39
CA ASP A 426 -15.57 -1.63 32.15
C ASP A 426 -15.52 -0.31 31.37
N ASN A 427 -15.60 0.83 32.07
CA ASN A 427 -15.44 2.15 31.46
C ASN A 427 -14.01 2.36 30.95
N LEU A 428 -13.00 1.94 31.71
CA LEU A 428 -11.59 2.08 31.32
C LEU A 428 -11.27 1.24 30.08
N VAL A 429 -11.79 0.01 29.99
CA VAL A 429 -11.67 -0.83 28.80
C VAL A 429 -12.35 -0.15 27.61
N LYS A 430 -13.57 0.36 27.79
CA LYS A 430 -14.29 1.07 26.74
C LYS A 430 -13.50 2.27 26.21
N PHE A 431 -12.96 3.13 27.09
CA PHE A 431 -12.15 4.28 26.68
C PHE A 431 -10.85 3.85 26.00
N ALA A 432 -10.13 2.89 26.56
CA ALA A 432 -8.89 2.39 25.98
C ALA A 432 -9.10 1.82 24.57
N VAL A 433 -10.19 1.07 24.35
CA VAL A 433 -10.55 0.52 23.05
C VAL A 433 -10.86 1.65 22.05
N TRP A 434 -11.71 2.60 22.40
CA TRP A 434 -12.10 3.67 21.46
C TRP A 434 -10.93 4.59 21.09
N ASP A 435 -10.08 4.97 22.04
CA ASP A 435 -8.91 5.79 21.76
C ASP A 435 -7.85 5.01 20.93
N THR A 436 -7.69 3.72 21.19
CA THR A 436 -6.80 2.87 20.39
C THR A 436 -7.33 2.65 18.98
N VAL A 437 -8.65 2.45 18.82
CA VAL A 437 -9.31 2.37 17.51
C VAL A 437 -9.18 3.69 16.77
N HIS A 438 -9.32 4.82 17.46
CA HIS A 438 -9.14 6.16 16.89
C HIS A 438 -7.74 6.35 16.32
N SER A 439 -6.71 6.19 17.14
CA SER A 439 -5.32 6.33 16.70
C SER A 439 -4.94 5.27 15.67
N GLY A 440 -5.39 4.03 15.83
CA GLY A 440 -5.15 2.93 14.90
C GLY A 440 -5.76 3.19 13.53
N LEU A 441 -6.98 3.73 13.46
CA LEU A 441 -7.65 4.04 12.19
C LEU A 441 -6.97 5.22 11.48
N ILE A 442 -6.52 6.24 12.22
CA ILE A 442 -5.76 7.36 11.66
C ILE A 442 -4.45 6.86 11.03
N VAL A 443 -3.70 6.00 11.72
CA VAL A 443 -2.47 5.40 11.16
C VAL A 443 -2.80 4.53 9.96
N LEU A 444 -3.78 3.63 10.09
CA LEU A 444 -4.19 2.71 9.04
C LEU A 444 -4.53 3.48 7.77
N LEU A 445 -5.51 4.38 7.82
CA LEU A 445 -5.97 5.09 6.63
C LEU A 445 -4.95 6.14 6.16
N GLY A 446 -4.34 6.90 7.08
CA GLY A 446 -3.36 7.92 6.72
C GLY A 446 -2.15 7.35 5.98
N VAL A 447 -1.57 6.26 6.49
CA VAL A 447 -0.38 5.65 5.88
C VAL A 447 -0.73 4.73 4.72
N PHE A 448 -1.85 3.98 4.77
CA PHE A 448 -2.26 3.11 3.66
C PHE A 448 -2.45 3.88 2.36
N PHE A 449 -3.14 5.03 2.41
CA PHE A 449 -3.36 5.83 1.20
C PHE A 449 -2.06 6.46 0.68
N VAL A 450 -1.12 6.81 1.56
CA VAL A 450 0.19 7.32 1.12
C VAL A 450 1.03 6.23 0.46
N LEU A 451 0.98 5.01 0.98
CA LEU A 451 1.64 3.83 0.39
C LEU A 451 1.14 3.60 -1.04
N ILE A 452 -0.17 3.55 -1.22
CA ILE A 452 -0.77 3.34 -2.55
C ILE A 452 -0.47 4.51 -3.46
N GLY A 453 -0.61 5.75 -2.97
CA GLY A 453 -0.28 6.94 -3.75
C GLY A 453 1.16 6.92 -4.24
N ARG A 454 2.11 6.55 -3.37
CA ARG A 454 3.53 6.40 -3.70
C ARG A 454 3.72 5.37 -4.80
N GLU A 455 3.17 4.19 -4.61
CA GLU A 455 3.26 3.10 -5.59
C GLU A 455 2.71 3.53 -6.97
N VAL A 456 1.55 4.19 -6.99
CA VAL A 456 0.96 4.75 -8.22
C VAL A 456 1.92 5.69 -8.93
N ARG A 457 2.60 6.57 -8.19
CA ARG A 457 3.52 7.53 -8.79
C ARG A 457 4.82 6.88 -9.26
N ILE A 458 5.29 5.84 -8.57
CA ILE A 458 6.43 5.01 -9.02
C ILE A 458 6.07 4.32 -10.34
N GLU A 459 4.90 3.69 -10.42
CA GLU A 459 4.40 3.06 -11.67
C GLU A 459 4.32 4.07 -12.83
N GLN A 460 3.90 5.31 -12.54
CA GLN A 460 3.83 6.39 -13.51
C GLN A 460 5.19 7.06 -13.79
N GLN A 461 6.29 6.60 -13.19
CA GLN A 461 7.63 7.22 -13.25
C GLN A 461 7.66 8.71 -12.82
N SER A 462 6.63 9.16 -12.10
CA SER A 462 6.56 10.52 -11.57
C SER A 462 7.19 10.64 -10.18
N TRP A 463 7.54 9.51 -9.56
CA TRP A 463 8.25 9.43 -8.29
C TRP A 463 9.66 8.88 -8.47
N ARG A 464 10.66 9.61 -7.99
CA ARG A 464 12.05 9.14 -7.91
C ARG A 464 12.31 8.72 -6.47
N THR A 465 12.57 7.45 -6.22
CA THR A 465 12.89 6.92 -4.88
C THR A 465 14.32 7.29 -4.44
N GLU A 466 15.23 7.44 -5.40
CA GLU A 466 16.65 7.72 -5.19
C GLU A 466 17.01 9.21 -5.05
N TRP A 467 16.14 10.02 -4.42
CA TRP A 467 16.53 11.39 -4.09
C TRP A 467 17.71 11.40 -3.10
N ARG A 468 18.38 12.53 -2.85
CA ARG A 468 19.45 12.63 -1.84
C ARG A 468 19.05 13.66 -0.79
N PHE A 469 19.54 13.57 0.45
CA PHE A 469 19.10 14.50 1.52
C PHE A 469 19.32 15.98 1.19
N TYR A 470 20.35 16.31 0.42
CA TYR A 470 20.60 17.68 -0.04
C TYR A 470 19.69 18.13 -1.21
N HIS A 471 19.00 17.18 -1.86
CA HIS A 471 17.94 17.41 -2.84
C HIS A 471 16.62 16.82 -2.32
N PHE A 472 16.22 17.24 -1.13
CA PHE A 472 15.02 16.72 -0.47
C PHE A 472 13.75 17.18 -1.22
N PRO A 473 12.92 16.26 -1.76
CA PRO A 473 11.75 16.61 -2.56
C PRO A 473 10.56 17.02 -1.68
N PHE A 474 10.73 18.06 -0.85
CA PHE A 474 9.77 18.47 0.19
C PHE A 474 8.35 18.64 -0.34
N LEU A 475 8.18 19.41 -1.42
CA LEU A 475 6.86 19.70 -1.97
C LEU A 475 6.16 18.45 -2.54
N ALA A 476 6.92 17.49 -3.09
CA ALA A 476 6.35 16.26 -3.61
C ALA A 476 5.86 15.35 -2.48
N LEU A 477 6.67 15.19 -1.42
CA LEU A 477 6.32 14.45 -0.20
C LEU A 477 5.12 15.09 0.51
N LEU A 478 5.13 16.41 0.65
CA LEU A 478 4.04 17.17 1.27
C LEU A 478 2.75 17.06 0.46
N SER A 479 2.81 17.22 -0.86
CA SER A 479 1.65 17.09 -1.76
C SER A 479 1.02 15.70 -1.67
N MET A 480 1.82 14.64 -1.61
CA MET A 480 1.32 13.28 -1.46
C MET A 480 0.71 13.03 -0.07
N SER A 481 1.26 13.64 0.97
CA SER A 481 0.78 13.52 2.35
C SER A 481 -0.50 14.32 2.63
N PHE A 482 -0.85 15.28 1.77
CA PHE A 482 -2.03 16.14 1.93
C PHE A 482 -3.34 15.33 1.98
N MET A 483 -3.50 14.37 1.07
CA MET A 483 -4.70 13.50 1.05
C MET A 483 -4.83 12.68 2.32
N SER A 484 -3.72 12.17 2.86
CA SER A 484 -3.69 11.45 4.14
C SER A 484 -4.13 12.33 5.31
N GLY A 485 -3.78 13.63 5.28
CA GLY A 485 -4.29 14.61 6.23
C GLY A 485 -5.82 14.72 6.18
N LEU A 486 -6.41 14.91 4.99
CA LEU A 486 -7.86 14.96 4.83
C LEU A 486 -8.54 13.65 5.31
N ILE A 487 -7.96 12.51 4.96
CA ILE A 487 -8.47 11.20 5.36
C ILE A 487 -8.43 11.03 6.89
N ALA A 488 -7.41 11.56 7.58
CA ALA A 488 -7.34 11.52 9.04
C ALA A 488 -8.46 12.33 9.71
N VAL A 489 -8.88 13.46 9.13
CA VAL A 489 -10.06 14.23 9.60
C VAL A 489 -11.31 13.35 9.54
N PHE A 490 -11.57 12.71 8.39
CA PHE A 490 -12.72 11.84 8.22
C PHE A 490 -12.64 10.59 9.10
N ALA A 491 -11.47 9.97 9.24
CA ALA A 491 -11.24 8.82 10.11
C ALA A 491 -11.57 9.16 11.57
N SER A 492 -11.10 10.33 12.04
CA SER A 492 -11.38 10.82 13.39
C SER A 492 -12.87 11.04 13.62
N ALA A 493 -13.54 11.73 12.69
CA ALA A 493 -14.98 11.98 12.76
C ALA A 493 -15.77 10.67 12.75
N ALA A 494 -15.39 9.71 11.89
CA ALA A 494 -16.02 8.41 11.79
C ALA A 494 -15.93 7.62 13.11
N VAL A 495 -14.78 7.63 13.79
CA VAL A 495 -14.61 6.91 15.06
C VAL A 495 -15.47 7.51 16.16
N ARG A 496 -15.51 8.85 16.29
CA ARG A 496 -16.39 9.48 17.29
C ARG A 496 -17.87 9.31 16.97
N PHE A 497 -18.24 9.31 15.69
CA PHE A 497 -19.60 9.01 15.26
C PHE A 497 -19.99 7.57 15.60
N LEU A 498 -19.11 6.60 15.35
CA LEU A 498 -19.32 5.20 15.73
C LEU A 498 -19.39 5.01 17.24
N GLN A 499 -18.56 5.73 18.01
CA GLN A 499 -18.60 5.73 19.46
C GLN A 499 -19.94 6.25 19.97
N LEU A 500 -20.40 7.40 19.46
CA LEU A 500 -21.71 7.95 19.81
C LEU A 500 -22.83 6.99 19.45
N GLY A 501 -22.77 6.39 18.26
CA GLY A 501 -23.71 5.37 17.80
C GLY A 501 -23.75 4.17 18.74
N TRP A 502 -22.61 3.66 19.16
CA TRP A 502 -22.51 2.58 20.14
C TRP A 502 -23.14 2.96 21.48
N ASP A 503 -22.87 4.17 21.96
CA ASP A 503 -23.32 4.66 23.27
C ASP A 503 -24.85 4.83 23.36
N VAL A 504 -25.51 5.10 22.23
CA VAL A 504 -26.97 5.27 22.16
C VAL A 504 -27.70 4.05 21.56
N GLY A 505 -27.02 2.91 21.43
CA GLY A 505 -27.61 1.68 20.87
C GLY A 505 -28.03 1.84 19.40
N PHE A 506 -27.25 2.60 18.63
CA PHE A 506 -27.43 2.92 17.20
C PHE A 506 -28.72 3.66 16.86
N ARG A 507 -29.36 4.29 17.84
CA ARG A 507 -30.51 5.20 17.66
C ARG A 507 -30.08 6.66 17.72
N LEU A 508 -29.22 7.05 16.77
CA LEU A 508 -28.69 8.41 16.68
C LEU A 508 -29.78 9.40 16.29
N THR A 509 -29.91 10.50 17.04
CA THR A 509 -30.75 11.63 16.65
C THR A 509 -29.93 12.67 15.87
N GLN A 510 -30.60 13.46 15.03
CA GLN A 510 -29.95 14.54 14.28
C GLN A 510 -29.25 15.54 15.22
N THR A 511 -29.91 15.90 16.34
CA THR A 511 -29.35 16.81 17.35
C THR A 511 -28.04 16.29 17.93
N GLN A 512 -27.95 14.99 18.26
CA GLN A 512 -26.73 14.38 18.77
C GLN A 512 -25.57 14.43 17.76
N ILE A 513 -25.87 14.31 16.47
CA ILE A 513 -24.86 14.41 15.40
C ILE A 513 -24.38 15.87 15.28
N ILE A 514 -25.30 16.83 15.30
CA ILE A 514 -24.96 18.26 15.26
C ILE A 514 -24.09 18.62 16.46
N ASP A 515 -24.51 18.26 17.68
CA ASP A 515 -23.77 18.51 18.91
C ASP A 515 -22.35 17.92 18.85
N LEU A 516 -22.20 16.72 18.27
CA LEU A 516 -20.89 16.10 18.10
C LEU A 516 -19.96 16.94 17.22
N PHE A 517 -20.45 17.42 16.07
CA PHE A 517 -19.65 18.22 15.14
C PHE A 517 -19.40 19.63 15.67
N GLU A 518 -20.33 20.22 16.41
CA GLU A 518 -20.13 21.51 17.06
C GLU A 518 -19.06 21.42 18.17
N GLN A 519 -19.12 20.39 19.02
CA GLN A 519 -18.17 20.23 20.13
C GLN A 519 -16.79 19.73 19.69
N SER A 520 -16.73 18.85 18.68
CA SER A 520 -15.50 18.17 18.29
C SER A 520 -14.97 18.57 16.91
N GLY A 521 -15.64 19.46 16.18
CA GLY A 521 -15.27 19.84 14.82
C GLY A 521 -13.86 20.40 14.71
N VAL A 522 -13.45 21.22 15.69
CA VAL A 522 -12.09 21.77 15.79
C VAL A 522 -11.06 20.64 15.96
N PHE A 523 -11.32 19.72 16.89
CA PHE A 523 -10.47 18.55 17.11
C PHE A 523 -10.35 17.70 15.84
N PHE A 524 -11.45 17.47 15.10
CA PHE A 524 -11.44 16.72 13.84
C PHE A 524 -10.59 17.43 12.78
N ALA A 525 -10.80 18.73 12.58
CA ALA A 525 -10.05 19.51 11.60
C ALA A 525 -8.55 19.47 11.87
N PHE A 526 -8.14 19.55 13.13
CA PHE A 526 -6.73 19.46 13.51
C PHE A 526 -6.12 18.06 13.34
N GLN A 527 -6.91 17.00 13.18
CA GLN A 527 -6.35 15.70 12.78
C GLN A 527 -5.75 15.70 11.37
N PHE A 528 -6.01 16.75 10.58
CA PHE A 528 -5.34 16.98 9.30
C PHE A 528 -3.81 16.96 9.44
N GLY A 529 -3.25 17.68 10.42
CA GLY A 529 -1.80 17.71 10.61
C GLY A 529 -1.25 16.38 11.12
N SER A 530 -2.00 15.65 11.96
CA SER A 530 -1.64 14.32 12.42
C SER A 530 -1.47 13.35 11.25
N GLY A 531 -2.45 13.30 10.35
CA GLY A 531 -2.40 12.46 9.14
C GLY A 531 -1.26 12.86 8.20
N LEU A 532 -1.03 14.17 8.04
CA LEU A 532 0.05 14.71 7.21
C LEU A 532 1.43 14.32 7.75
N ILE A 533 1.68 14.49 9.06
CA ILE A 533 2.96 14.14 9.70
C ILE A 533 3.23 12.64 9.56
N LEU A 534 2.24 11.78 9.83
CA LEU A 534 2.41 10.33 9.75
C LEU A 534 2.69 9.86 8.32
N ALA A 535 1.94 10.36 7.35
CA ALA A 535 2.14 10.03 5.95
C ALA A 535 3.51 10.50 5.45
N PHE A 536 3.92 11.71 5.84
CA PHE A 536 5.22 12.26 5.49
C PHE A 536 6.37 11.44 6.09
N ALA A 537 6.26 11.07 7.38
CA ALA A 537 7.23 10.24 8.06
C ALA A 537 7.35 8.86 7.38
N ALA A 538 6.23 8.22 7.07
CA ALA A 538 6.21 6.93 6.39
C ALA A 538 6.88 7.01 5.01
N LEU A 539 6.61 8.05 4.21
CA LEU A 539 7.28 8.27 2.92
C LEU A 539 8.80 8.43 3.06
N VAL A 540 9.26 9.23 4.02
CA VAL A 540 10.70 9.42 4.25
C VAL A 540 11.36 8.11 4.68
N ILE A 541 10.76 7.36 5.61
CA ILE A 541 11.28 6.06 6.05
C ILE A 541 11.36 5.08 4.87
N MET A 542 10.29 4.97 4.07
CA MET A 542 10.25 4.08 2.90
C MET A 542 11.24 4.46 1.81
N ASP A 543 11.40 5.73 1.49
CA ASP A 543 12.35 6.12 0.45
C ASP A 543 13.80 6.02 0.91
N LYS A 544 14.05 6.06 2.23
CA LYS A 544 15.42 6.15 2.79
C LYS A 544 15.99 4.93 3.46
N HIS A 545 15.18 3.98 3.89
CA HIS A 545 15.70 2.78 4.55
C HIS A 545 16.79 2.07 3.71
N ARG A 546 16.60 1.97 2.38
CA ARG A 546 17.60 1.38 1.47
C ARG A 546 18.96 2.08 1.45
N GLN A 547 19.06 3.37 1.75
CA GLN A 547 20.33 4.10 1.68
C GLN A 547 20.94 4.33 3.06
N LEU A 548 20.19 4.03 4.12
CA LEU A 548 20.56 4.31 5.49
C LEU A 548 21.00 3.03 6.21
N ARG A 549 21.60 3.24 7.38
CA ARG A 549 21.76 2.18 8.38
C ARG A 549 20.51 2.16 9.24
N LEU A 550 20.13 0.99 9.75
CA LEU A 550 19.03 0.79 10.70
C LEU A 550 18.93 1.90 11.77
N MET A 551 20.03 2.25 12.41
CA MET A 551 20.05 3.29 13.46
C MET A 551 19.65 4.68 12.96
N ALA A 552 20.01 5.03 11.72
CA ALA A 552 19.62 6.31 11.13
C ALA A 552 18.13 6.32 10.77
N THR A 553 17.59 5.20 10.26
CA THR A 553 16.15 5.06 9.97
C THR A 553 15.31 5.12 11.25
N ILE A 554 15.76 4.48 12.34
CA ILE A 554 15.15 4.60 13.67
C ILE A 554 15.22 6.05 14.19
N ALA A 555 16.36 6.73 14.04
CA ALA A 555 16.49 8.13 14.46
C ALA A 555 15.53 9.07 13.72
N ILE A 556 15.35 8.87 12.41
CA ILE A 556 14.35 9.61 11.61
C ILE A 556 12.93 9.33 12.13
N SER A 557 12.62 8.06 12.42
CA SER A 557 11.33 7.66 12.99
C SER A 557 11.06 8.33 14.34
N LEU A 558 12.05 8.36 15.25
CA LEU A 558 11.95 9.03 16.54
C LEU A 558 11.79 10.55 16.40
N LEU A 559 12.48 11.17 15.44
CA LEU A 559 12.34 12.61 15.16
C LEU A 559 10.90 12.96 14.74
N PHE A 560 10.34 12.23 13.76
CA PHE A 560 8.95 12.43 13.35
C PHE A 560 7.96 12.06 14.46
N GLY A 561 8.29 11.06 15.28
CA GLY A 561 7.55 10.74 16.50
C GLY A 561 7.48 11.90 17.48
N ALA A 562 8.61 12.55 17.76
CA ALA A 562 8.63 13.73 18.63
C ALA A 562 7.81 14.89 18.07
N ILE A 563 7.92 15.15 16.75
CA ILE A 563 7.10 16.16 16.06
C ILE A 563 5.62 15.83 16.20
N TYR A 564 5.24 14.57 16.01
CA TYR A 564 3.86 14.12 16.15
C TYR A 564 3.32 14.35 17.57
N VAL A 565 4.07 13.97 18.61
CA VAL A 565 3.68 14.18 20.02
C VAL A 565 3.48 15.66 20.33
N VAL A 566 4.41 16.51 19.90
CA VAL A 566 4.31 17.96 20.08
C VAL A 566 3.09 18.51 19.35
N TYR A 567 2.82 18.03 18.13
CA TYR A 567 1.63 18.43 17.38
C TYR A 567 0.34 17.99 18.10
N THR A 568 0.22 16.72 18.49
CA THR A 568 -0.92 16.20 19.24
C THR A 568 -1.16 17.00 20.52
N ARG A 569 -0.09 17.36 21.23
CA ARG A 569 -0.16 18.22 22.42
C ARG A 569 -0.80 19.56 22.13
N ILE A 570 -0.40 20.22 21.03
CA ILE A 570 -0.96 21.50 20.58
C ILE A 570 -2.44 21.33 20.23
N VAL A 571 -2.80 20.26 19.51
CA VAL A 571 -4.19 19.98 19.13
C VAL A 571 -5.08 19.83 20.37
N ILE A 572 -4.65 19.06 21.36
CA ILE A 572 -5.40 18.86 22.61
C ILE A 572 -5.53 20.17 23.38
N PHE A 573 -4.45 20.93 23.49
CA PHE A 573 -4.45 22.23 24.17
C PHE A 573 -5.43 23.22 23.54
N ILE A 574 -5.53 23.26 22.20
CA ILE A 574 -6.47 24.14 21.49
C ILE A 574 -7.91 23.60 21.60
N SER A 575 -8.10 22.29 21.55
CA SER A 575 -9.44 21.67 21.50
C SER A 575 -10.14 21.62 22.85
N TYR A 576 -9.39 21.61 23.96
CA TYR A 576 -9.96 21.68 25.31
C TYR A 576 -10.10 23.13 25.74
N GLU A 577 -11.23 23.76 25.39
CA GLU A 577 -11.59 25.07 25.94
C GLU A 577 -11.76 24.96 27.46
N GLY A 578 -10.81 25.52 28.21
CA GLY A 578 -10.82 25.49 29.67
C GLY A 578 -10.22 24.20 30.23
N ALA A 579 -8.90 24.18 30.39
CA ALA A 579 -8.18 23.08 31.02
C ALA A 579 -8.83 22.72 32.37
N ALA A 580 -9.46 21.54 32.44
CA ALA A 580 -9.91 21.01 33.71
C ALA A 580 -8.72 20.97 34.67
N SER A 581 -8.86 21.59 35.85
CA SER A 581 -7.79 21.60 36.85
C SER A 581 -7.30 20.18 37.10
N THR A 582 -5.97 20.01 37.16
CA THR A 582 -5.37 18.70 37.41
C THR A 582 -5.91 18.20 38.75
N PRO A 583 -6.55 17.01 38.81
CA PRO A 583 -7.09 16.53 40.07
C PRO A 583 -5.99 16.45 41.13
N PRO A 584 -6.30 16.78 42.41
CA PRO A 584 -5.32 16.66 43.48
C PRO A 584 -4.74 15.24 43.51
N GLY A 585 -3.43 15.12 43.78
CA GLY A 585 -2.73 13.84 43.86
C GLY A 585 -2.30 13.21 42.53
N VAL A 586 -2.58 13.84 41.38
CA VAL A 586 -2.19 13.32 40.06
C VAL A 586 -0.91 14.02 39.56
N PRO A 587 0.10 13.28 39.05
CA PRO A 587 1.42 13.83 38.75
C PRO A 587 1.51 14.65 37.45
N PHE A 588 0.52 14.59 36.57
CA PHE A 588 0.49 15.35 35.31
C PHE A 588 -0.93 15.77 34.95
N SER A 589 -1.07 16.68 33.98
CA SER A 589 -2.38 17.23 33.56
C SER A 589 -3.18 16.27 32.69
N LEU A 590 -4.50 16.49 32.64
CA LEU A 590 -5.43 15.73 31.80
C LEU A 590 -5.01 15.76 30.32
N GLU A 591 -4.63 16.94 29.84
CA GLU A 591 -4.17 17.13 28.48
C GLU A 591 -2.90 16.30 28.19
N PHE A 592 -2.01 16.12 29.17
CA PHE A 592 -0.76 15.38 28.99
C PHE A 592 -1.05 13.88 28.91
N ARG A 593 -1.98 13.40 29.74
CA ARG A 593 -2.54 12.05 29.64
C ARG A 593 -3.04 11.77 28.22
N ASP A 594 -3.91 12.63 27.71
CA ASP A 594 -4.55 12.43 26.41
C ASP A 594 -3.57 12.56 25.25
N THR A 595 -2.53 13.39 25.41
CA THR A 595 -1.40 13.45 24.46
C THR A 595 -0.70 12.09 24.38
N ILE A 596 -0.38 11.49 25.54
CA ILE A 596 0.26 10.18 25.57
C ILE A 596 -0.65 9.12 24.94
N MET A 597 -1.95 9.08 25.30
CA MET A 597 -2.87 8.08 24.77
C MET A 597 -2.96 8.14 23.25
N LEU A 598 -3.21 9.33 22.70
CA LEU A 598 -3.40 9.51 21.26
C LEU A 598 -2.10 9.31 20.47
N SER A 599 -0.94 9.63 21.06
CA SER A 599 0.37 9.44 20.42
C SER A 599 1.00 8.06 20.60
N THR A 600 0.52 7.21 21.51
CA THR A 600 1.15 5.91 21.79
C THR A 600 1.14 4.98 20.56
N VAL A 601 -0.02 4.76 19.94
CA VAL A 601 -0.14 3.87 18.76
C VAL A 601 0.69 4.40 17.57
N PRO A 602 0.59 5.68 17.17
CA PRO A 602 1.39 6.19 16.05
C PRO A 602 2.90 6.15 16.29
N LEU A 603 3.37 6.42 17.52
CA LEU A 603 4.78 6.30 17.89
C LEU A 603 5.28 4.86 17.77
N LEU A 604 4.56 3.91 18.38
CA LEU A 604 4.90 2.50 18.30
C LEU A 604 4.91 2.02 16.85
N PHE A 605 3.92 2.43 16.06
CA PHE A 605 3.85 2.12 14.64
C PHE A 605 5.09 2.62 13.90
N MET A 606 5.47 3.90 14.04
CA MET A 606 6.62 4.46 13.30
C MET A 606 7.93 3.76 13.67
N ILE A 607 8.14 3.43 14.95
CA ILE A 607 9.36 2.75 15.42
C ILE A 607 9.38 1.31 14.89
N LEU A 608 8.29 0.56 15.06
CA LEU A 608 8.18 -0.82 14.59
C LEU A 608 8.23 -0.92 13.08
N PHE A 609 7.63 0.03 12.35
CA PHE A 609 7.68 0.07 10.89
C PHE A 609 9.11 0.26 10.39
N ALA A 610 9.86 1.21 10.98
CA ALA A 610 11.28 1.40 10.65
C ALA A 610 12.13 0.14 10.94
N ILE A 611 11.93 -0.50 12.09
CA ILE A 611 12.66 -1.72 12.46
C ILE A 611 12.32 -2.87 11.49
N LEU A 612 11.04 -3.15 11.27
CA LEU A 612 10.61 -4.28 10.43
C LEU A 612 11.04 -4.08 8.97
N LEU A 613 10.95 -2.86 8.44
CA LEU A 613 11.36 -2.56 7.09
C LEU A 613 12.86 -2.81 6.88
N GLU A 614 13.70 -2.38 7.82
CA GLU A 614 15.15 -2.62 7.76
C GLU A 614 15.51 -4.08 8.00
N THR A 615 14.85 -4.78 8.94
CA THR A 615 15.16 -6.20 9.20
C THR A 615 14.75 -7.13 8.06
N THR A 616 13.70 -6.78 7.31
CA THR A 616 13.27 -7.57 6.15
C THR A 616 14.21 -7.40 4.96
N GLU A 617 14.89 -6.25 4.82
CA GLU A 617 15.86 -6.01 3.74
C GLU A 617 17.33 -6.28 4.13
N ALA A 618 17.72 -6.15 5.40
CA ALA A 618 19.10 -6.39 5.85
C ALA A 618 19.58 -7.83 5.62
N GLY A 619 18.65 -8.78 5.53
CA GLY A 619 18.93 -10.16 5.12
C GLY A 619 19.63 -10.25 3.76
N ASP A 620 19.38 -9.31 2.84
CA ASP A 620 19.97 -9.32 1.50
C ASP A 620 21.46 -8.94 1.51
N ARG A 621 21.87 -8.02 2.40
CA ARG A 621 23.26 -7.49 2.42
C ARG A 621 24.26 -8.42 3.07
N LEU A 622 23.81 -9.27 3.99
CA LEU A 622 24.68 -10.20 4.71
C LEU A 622 25.09 -11.41 3.88
N VAL A 623 24.47 -11.61 2.70
CA VAL A 623 24.74 -12.75 1.81
C VAL A 623 25.74 -12.38 0.69
N GLU A 624 26.00 -11.10 0.45
CA GLU A 624 27.17 -10.67 -0.31
C GLU A 624 28.34 -10.57 0.67
N PRO A 625 29.23 -11.59 0.74
CA PRO A 625 30.43 -11.45 1.55
C PRO A 625 31.18 -10.22 1.06
N GLU A 626 31.75 -9.45 1.99
CA GLU A 626 32.74 -8.39 1.75
C GLU A 626 34.04 -8.97 1.10
N ALA A 627 33.92 -9.83 0.09
CA ALA A 627 35.03 -10.37 -0.68
C ALA A 627 35.59 -9.34 -1.69
N ALA A 628 35.12 -8.09 -1.64
CA ALA A 628 35.56 -6.98 -2.49
C ALA A 628 36.02 -5.75 -1.67
N ARG A 629 36.61 -5.97 -0.49
CA ARG A 629 37.43 -4.97 0.20
C ARG A 629 38.84 -5.46 0.44
#